data_AF-J9C6F6-F1
#
_entry.id   AF-J9C6F6-F1
#
_cell.length_a   1.000
_cell.length_b   1.000
_cell.length_c   1.000
_cell.angle_alpha   90.00
_cell.angle_beta   90.00
_cell.angle_gamma   90.00
#
_symmetry.space_group_name_H-M   'P 1'
#
loop_
_entity.id
_entity.type
_entity.pdbx_description
1 polymer ?
#
loop_
_entity_poly.entity_id
_entity_poly.type
_entity_poly.pdbx_seq_one_letter_code
_entity_poly.pdbx_strand_id
1 'polypeptide(L)'
;MKFYIASGFQNKHLVRFVSSQLKEVGWQHTYDWTKNERATNREQLQKIGEEEQEAIREADVFLLILEGGNGSHTELGMAIALEKKIYIYHKGNELRTTFYHLREVDIFEGEIEGLVSYILNKVEC
;
A
#
# COMPACT_ATOMS: atom_id res chain seq x y z
N MET A 1 0.14 6.17 13.54
CA MET A 1 -0.07 6.64 12.16
C MET A 1 -1.23 5.88 11.53
N LYS A 2 -1.91 6.49 10.57
CA LYS A 2 -2.86 5.82 9.68
C LYS A 2 -2.13 5.34 8.42
N PHE A 3 -2.43 4.13 7.97
CA PHE A 3 -1.78 3.56 6.79
C PHE A 3 -2.77 2.86 5.86
N TYR A 4 -2.41 2.81 4.58
CA TYR A 4 -3.09 2.04 3.54
C TYR A 4 -2.08 1.16 2.81
N ILE A 5 -2.45 -0.09 2.50
CA ILE A 5 -1.59 -1.03 1.75
C ILE A 5 -2.27 -1.40 0.43
N ALA A 6 -1.69 -0.93 -0.68
CA ALA A 6 -2.04 -1.32 -2.04
C ALA A 6 -1.27 -2.57 -2.48
N SER A 7 -1.91 -3.47 -3.22
CA SER A 7 -1.24 -4.63 -3.83
C SER A 7 -2.15 -5.38 -4.81
N GLY A 8 -1.61 -6.32 -5.59
CA GLY A 8 -2.40 -7.32 -6.30
C GLY A 8 -3.07 -8.35 -5.37
N PHE A 9 -4.20 -8.92 -5.81
CA PHE A 9 -5.00 -9.92 -5.06
C PHE A 9 -4.19 -11.16 -4.62
N GLN A 10 -3.17 -11.56 -5.38
CA GLN A 10 -2.29 -12.68 -5.09
C GLN A 10 -1.48 -12.49 -3.79
N ASN A 11 -1.26 -11.23 -3.39
CA ASN A 11 -0.46 -10.86 -2.23
C ASN A 11 -1.30 -10.62 -0.97
N LYS A 12 -2.59 -11.01 -0.93
CA LYS A 12 -3.45 -10.83 0.27
C LYS A 12 -2.80 -11.34 1.56
N HIS A 13 -2.02 -12.42 1.48
CA HIS A 13 -1.29 -12.98 2.62
C HIS A 13 -0.18 -12.05 3.12
N LEU A 14 0.61 -11.45 2.22
CA LEU A 14 1.65 -10.47 2.55
C LEU A 14 1.04 -9.19 3.14
N VAL A 15 -0.03 -8.68 2.53
CA VAL A 15 -0.75 -7.50 3.03
C VAL A 15 -1.24 -7.74 4.46
N ARG A 16 -1.83 -8.91 4.73
CA ARG A 16 -2.29 -9.27 6.07
C ARG A 16 -1.14 -9.34 7.07
N PHE A 17 -0.03 -9.98 6.70
CA PHE A 17 1.18 -10.07 7.51
C PHE A 17 1.74 -8.69 7.87
N VAL A 18 1.97 -7.82 6.88
CA VAL A 18 2.47 -6.46 7.12
C VAL A 18 1.47 -5.65 7.95
N SER A 19 0.17 -5.76 7.63
CA SER A 19 -0.87 -5.02 8.36
C SER A 19 -0.97 -5.44 9.83
N SER A 20 -0.75 -6.73 10.17
CA SER A 20 -0.79 -7.17 11.57
C SER A 20 0.39 -6.61 12.35
N GLN A 21 1.59 -6.63 11.78
CA GLN A 21 2.77 -6.07 12.43
C GLN A 21 2.66 -4.55 12.63
N LEU A 22 2.16 -3.81 11.64
CA LEU A 22 1.92 -2.36 11.79
C LEU A 22 0.86 -2.06 12.87
N LYS A 23 -0.18 -2.89 12.96
CA LYS A 23 -1.19 -2.76 14.03
C LYS A 23 -0.63 -3.06 15.42
N GLU A 24 0.29 -4.02 15.55
CA GLU A 24 0.94 -4.36 16.83
C GLU A 24 1.73 -3.18 17.40
N VAL A 25 2.30 -2.33 16.54
CA VAL A 25 2.97 -1.07 16.95
C VAL A 25 2.02 0.13 17.05
N GLY A 26 0.70 -0.11 17.07
CA GLY A 26 -0.32 0.91 17.31
C GLY A 26 -0.74 1.71 16.09
N TRP A 27 -0.34 1.34 14.87
CA TRP A 27 -0.83 1.99 13.66
C TRP A 27 -2.25 1.54 13.29
N GLN A 28 -2.98 2.42 12.61
CA GLN A 28 -4.36 2.19 12.22
C GLN A 28 -4.46 1.92 10.72
N HIS A 29 -5.04 0.79 10.34
CA HIS A 29 -5.30 0.46 8.94
C HIS A 29 -6.57 1.19 8.49
N THR A 30 -6.46 2.11 7.52
CA THR A 30 -7.61 2.92 7.09
C THR A 30 -8.67 2.10 6.37
N TYR A 31 -8.25 1.08 5.62
CA TYR A 31 -9.15 0.15 4.95
C TYR A 31 -8.48 -1.19 4.65
N ASP A 32 -9.17 -2.28 4.98
CA ASP A 32 -8.67 -3.65 4.76
C ASP A 32 -9.39 -4.33 3.59
N TRP A 33 -8.98 -3.97 2.36
CA TRP A 33 -9.54 -4.55 1.13
C TRP A 33 -9.31 -6.06 1.03
N THR A 34 -8.40 -6.65 1.82
CA THR A 34 -8.17 -8.11 1.78
C THR A 34 -9.39 -8.90 2.23
N LYS A 35 -10.33 -8.25 2.92
CA LYS A 35 -11.63 -8.78 3.31
C LYS A 35 -12.67 -8.74 2.19
N ASN A 36 -12.42 -7.97 1.12
CA ASN A 36 -13.34 -7.84 0.01
C ASN A 36 -13.32 -9.08 -0.87
N GLU A 37 -14.52 -9.45 -1.33
CA GLU A 37 -14.71 -10.32 -2.48
C GLU A 37 -14.53 -9.51 -3.77
N ARG A 38 -14.33 -10.19 -4.90
CA ARG A 38 -14.26 -9.48 -6.19
C ARG A 38 -15.64 -8.91 -6.52
N ALA A 39 -15.70 -7.60 -6.68
CA ALA A 39 -16.90 -6.94 -7.17
C ALA A 39 -17.26 -7.44 -8.58
N THR A 40 -18.55 -7.64 -8.82
CA THR A 40 -19.08 -8.20 -10.08
C THR A 40 -19.99 -7.23 -10.84
N ASN A 41 -20.38 -6.13 -10.19
CA ASN A 41 -21.24 -5.12 -10.79
C ASN A 41 -20.73 -3.69 -10.53
N ARG A 42 -21.28 -2.75 -11.30
CA ARG A 42 -20.87 -1.33 -11.28
C ARG A 42 -21.04 -0.67 -9.92
N GLU A 43 -22.14 -0.93 -9.21
CA GLU A 43 -22.41 -0.30 -7.91
C GLU A 43 -21.40 -0.76 -6.84
N GLN A 44 -21.09 -2.05 -6.83
CA GLN A 44 -20.04 -2.60 -5.97
C GLN A 44 -18.66 -2.02 -6.29
N LEU A 45 -18.32 -1.94 -7.58
CA LEU A 45 -17.05 -1.34 -8.03
C LEU A 45 -16.95 0.13 -7.62
N GLN A 46 -18.02 0.90 -7.79
CA GLN A 46 -18.07 2.30 -7.39
C GLN A 46 -17.89 2.45 -5.88
N LYS A 47 -18.65 1.69 -5.08
CA LYS A 47 -18.57 1.75 -3.63
C LYS A 47 -17.16 1.40 -3.11
N ILE A 48 -16.56 0.32 -3.62
CA ILE A 48 -15.20 -0.06 -3.24
C ILE A 48 -14.21 1.04 -3.62
N GLY A 49 -14.33 1.61 -4.83
CA GLY A 49 -13.47 2.71 -5.25
C GLY A 49 -13.60 3.96 -4.39
N GLU A 50 -14.82 4.31 -3.96
CA GLU A 50 -15.06 5.42 -3.02
C GLU A 50 -14.45 5.15 -1.63
N GLU A 51 -14.58 3.92 -1.12
CA GLU A 51 -13.99 3.50 0.15
C GLU A 51 -12.45 3.50 0.09
N GLU A 52 -11.85 2.98 -0.97
CA GLU A 52 -10.40 2.95 -1.18
C GLU A 52 -9.83 4.36 -1.35
N GLN A 53 -10.51 5.22 -2.13
CA GLN A 53 -10.12 6.61 -2.31
C GLN A 53 -10.10 7.37 -0.98
N GLU A 54 -11.14 7.24 -0.17
CA GLU A 54 -11.20 7.92 1.12
C GLU A 54 -10.17 7.35 2.10
N ALA A 55 -9.94 6.04 2.08
CA ALA A 55 -8.93 5.40 2.92
C ALA A 55 -7.50 5.86 2.60
N ILE A 56 -7.19 6.10 1.32
CA ILE A 56 -5.92 6.69 0.90
C ILE A 56 -5.85 8.15 1.34
N ARG A 57 -6.93 8.92 1.19
CA ARG A 57 -7.00 10.32 1.64
C ARG A 57 -6.70 10.43 3.14
N GLU A 58 -7.26 9.54 3.95
CA GLU A 58 -7.10 9.51 5.41
C GLU A 58 -5.76 8.93 5.88
N ALA A 59 -5.04 8.21 5.03
CA ALA A 59 -3.75 7.61 5.39
C ALA A 59 -2.64 8.66 5.50
N ASP A 60 -1.74 8.49 6.47
CA ASP A 60 -0.48 9.22 6.55
C ASP A 60 0.60 8.54 5.69
N VAL A 61 0.55 7.20 5.65
CA VAL A 61 1.51 6.33 4.98
C VAL A 61 0.81 5.45 3.95
N PHE A 62 1.37 5.40 2.74
CA PHE A 62 0.95 4.51 1.67
C PHE A 62 2.02 3.45 1.41
N LEU A 63 1.63 2.18 1.39
CA LEU A 63 2.50 1.06 1.08
C LEU A 63 2.04 0.41 -0.21
N LEU A 64 2.96 0.11 -1.13
CA LEU A 64 2.69 -0.72 -2.30
C LEU A 64 3.50 -2.01 -2.23
N ILE A 65 2.84 -3.16 -2.17
CA ILE A 65 3.48 -4.48 -2.25
C ILE A 65 3.42 -4.96 -3.70
N LEU A 66 4.57 -5.11 -4.34
CA LEU A 66 4.66 -5.64 -5.70
C LEU A 66 4.69 -7.18 -5.69
N GLU A 67 4.14 -7.87 -6.70
CA GLU A 67 3.53 -7.30 -7.90
C GLU A 67 2.12 -6.70 -7.68
N GLY A 68 1.92 -5.48 -8.18
CA GLY A 68 0.64 -4.76 -8.14
C GLY A 68 -0.23 -5.02 -9.37
N GLY A 69 -1.46 -4.48 -9.37
CA GLY A 69 -2.36 -4.45 -10.53
C GLY A 69 -2.72 -3.02 -10.95
N ASN A 70 -3.59 -2.85 -11.94
CA ASN A 70 -3.98 -1.50 -12.41
C ASN A 70 -4.57 -0.61 -11.30
N GLY A 71 -5.35 -1.21 -10.39
CA GLY A 71 -5.90 -0.52 -9.22
C GLY A 71 -4.80 0.03 -8.33
N SER A 72 -3.88 -0.82 -7.87
CA SER A 72 -2.77 -0.40 -6.99
C SER A 72 -1.85 0.67 -7.58
N HIS A 73 -1.73 0.74 -8.91
CA HIS A 73 -0.97 1.82 -9.57
C HIS A 73 -1.76 3.13 -9.67
N THR A 74 -3.08 3.05 -9.82
CA THR A 74 -3.97 4.21 -9.70
C THR A 74 -3.90 4.79 -8.28
N GLU A 75 -3.93 3.91 -7.29
CA GLU A 75 -3.78 4.26 -5.87
C GLU A 75 -2.41 4.89 -5.58
N LEU A 76 -1.32 4.35 -6.16
CA LEU A 76 0.01 4.97 -6.07
C LEU A 76 0.02 6.40 -6.65
N GLY A 77 -0.57 6.59 -7.83
CA GLY A 77 -0.68 7.93 -8.44
C GLY A 77 -1.43 8.90 -7.54
N MET A 78 -2.51 8.44 -6.89
CA MET A 78 -3.25 9.24 -5.91
C MET A 78 -2.42 9.56 -4.67
N ALA A 79 -1.69 8.57 -4.13
CA ALA A 79 -0.83 8.77 -2.97
C ALA A 79 0.29 9.78 -3.24
N ILE A 80 0.88 9.76 -4.44
CA ILE A 80 1.87 10.76 -4.89
C ILE A 80 1.22 12.16 -4.93
N ALA A 81 0.07 12.28 -5.59
CA ALA A 81 -0.63 13.57 -5.73
C ALA A 81 -1.11 14.15 -4.39
N LEU A 82 -1.36 13.30 -3.39
CA LEU A 82 -1.73 13.68 -2.02
C LEU A 82 -0.52 13.79 -1.08
N GLU A 83 0.70 13.72 -1.60
CA GLU A 83 1.95 13.89 -0.86
C GLU A 83 2.07 12.96 0.37
N LYS A 84 1.62 11.70 0.21
CA LYS A 84 1.73 10.69 1.26
C LYS A 84 3.19 10.26 1.45
N LYS A 85 3.51 9.71 2.62
CA LYS A 85 4.77 8.96 2.80
C LYS A 85 4.64 7.63 2.07
N ILE A 86 5.43 7.40 1.03
CA ILE A 86 5.28 6.26 0.13
C ILE A 86 6.41 5.26 0.33
N TYR A 87 6.03 4.01 0.56
CA TYR A 87 6.96 2.87 0.62
C TYR A 87 6.56 1.81 -0.40
N ILE A 88 7.52 1.34 -1.19
CA ILE A 88 7.32 0.25 -2.15
C ILE A 88 8.14 -0.96 -1.73
N TYR A 89 7.49 -2.13 -1.62
CA TYR A 89 8.14 -3.41 -1.43
C TYR A 89 8.23 -4.16 -2.76
N HIS A 90 9.41 -4.72 -3.08
CA HIS A 90 9.56 -5.70 -4.15
C HIS A 90 10.58 -6.78 -3.79
N LYS A 91 10.44 -7.95 -4.42
CA LYS A 91 11.33 -9.11 -4.24
C LYS A 91 12.43 -9.20 -5.31
N GLY A 92 13.01 -8.06 -5.69
CA GLY A 92 14.16 -8.01 -6.61
C GLY A 92 13.89 -8.04 -8.12
N ASN A 93 12.63 -7.91 -8.54
CA ASN A 93 12.33 -7.68 -9.96
C ASN A 93 12.74 -6.26 -10.38
N GLU A 94 13.17 -6.11 -11.65
CA GLU A 94 13.53 -4.81 -12.22
C GLU A 94 12.32 -3.85 -12.22
N LEU A 95 12.52 -2.67 -11.65
CA LEU A 95 11.49 -1.65 -11.48
C LEU A 95 11.53 -0.63 -12.63
N ARG A 96 10.70 -0.84 -13.66
CA ARG A 96 10.69 -0.01 -14.88
C ARG A 96 9.69 1.16 -14.86
N THR A 97 8.72 1.16 -13.95
CA THR A 97 7.73 2.25 -13.87
C THR A 97 8.40 3.54 -13.41
N THR A 98 8.27 4.61 -14.21
CA THR A 98 8.93 5.89 -13.95
C THR A 98 8.58 6.50 -12.59
N PHE A 99 7.32 6.36 -12.16
CA PHE A 99 6.84 6.90 -10.88
C PHE A 99 7.45 6.23 -9.64
N TYR A 100 8.07 5.06 -9.76
CA TYR A 100 8.79 4.45 -8.63
C TYR A 100 10.09 5.18 -8.29
N HIS A 101 10.63 5.97 -9.22
CA HIS A 101 11.93 6.64 -9.09
C HIS A 101 11.81 8.10 -8.65
N LEU A 102 10.62 8.53 -8.22
CA LEU A 102 10.42 9.85 -7.61
C LEU A 102 11.14 9.92 -6.25
N ARG A 103 11.55 11.12 -5.83
CA ARG A 103 12.41 11.29 -4.63
C ARG A 103 11.69 10.95 -3.33
N GLU A 104 10.38 11.14 -3.34
CA GLU A 104 9.46 10.88 -2.23
C GLU A 104 9.06 9.40 -2.10
N VAL A 105 9.49 8.55 -3.04
CA VAL A 105 9.20 7.12 -3.04
C VAL A 105 10.38 6.35 -2.45
N ASP A 106 10.18 5.78 -1.27
CA ASP A 106 11.16 4.90 -0.63
C ASP A 106 10.96 3.44 -1.07
N ILE A 107 11.96 2.86 -1.72
CA ILE A 107 11.91 1.46 -2.15
C ILE A 107 12.65 0.59 -1.14
N PHE A 108 12.00 -0.52 -0.74
CA PHE A 108 12.61 -1.60 0.01
C PHE A 108 12.69 -2.86 -0.84
N GLU A 109 13.92 -3.34 -1.01
CA GLU A 109 14.25 -4.61 -1.66
C GLU A 109 14.73 -5.60 -0.60
N GLY A 110 14.07 -6.76 -0.50
CA GLY A 110 14.45 -7.80 0.46
C GLY A 110 13.30 -8.75 0.82
N GLU A 111 13.45 -9.43 1.96
CA GLU A 111 12.40 -10.29 2.50
C GLU A 111 11.32 -9.48 3.23
N ILE A 112 10.07 -9.93 3.14
CA ILE A 112 8.91 -9.17 3.60
C ILE A 112 8.95 -8.87 5.10
N GLU A 113 9.59 -9.74 5.87
CA GLU A 113 9.79 -9.62 7.32
C GLU A 113 10.60 -8.37 7.70
N GLY A 114 11.47 -7.89 6.81
CA GLY A 114 12.27 -6.69 7.03
C GLY A 114 11.55 -5.38 6.72
N LEU A 115 10.44 -5.42 5.99
CA LEU A 115 9.74 -4.23 5.50
C LEU A 115 9.25 -3.34 6.64
N VAL A 116 8.63 -3.93 7.66
CA VAL A 116 8.05 -3.16 8.77
C VAL A 116 9.14 -2.43 9.54
N SER A 117 10.24 -3.11 9.87
CA SER A 117 11.38 -2.49 10.53
C SER A 117 11.98 -1.34 9.71
N TYR A 118 12.09 -1.52 8.38
CA TYR A 118 12.55 -0.47 7.48
C TYR A 118 11.66 0.79 7.56
N ILE A 119 10.34 0.60 7.50
CA ILE A 119 9.36 1.69 7.56
C ILE A 119 9.42 2.43 8.89
N LEU A 120 9.47 1.70 10.02
CA LEU A 120 9.50 2.31 11.34
C LEU A 120 10.75 3.17 11.53
N ASN A 121 11.93 2.67 11.14
CA ASN A 121 13.18 3.42 11.21
C ASN A 121 13.14 4.71 10.37
N LYS A 122 12.47 4.68 9.21
CA LYS A 122 12.34 5.83 8.32
C LYS A 122 11.37 6.90 8.83
N VAL A 123 10.34 6.50 9.57
CA VAL A 123 9.34 7.42 10.12
C VAL A 123 9.83 8.11 11.40
N GLU A 124 10.70 7.45 12.17
CA GLU A 124 11.28 8.01 13.40
C GLU A 124 12.40 9.04 13.15
N CYS A 125 12.95 9.09 11.94
CA CYS A 125 13.93 10.09 11.50
C CYS A 125 13.25 11.35 10.96
#